data_AF-A0A1I8BSH3-F1
#
_entry.id   AF-A0A1I8BSH3-F1
#
_cell.length_a   1.000
_cell.length_b   1.000
_cell.length_c   1.000
_cell.angle_alpha   90.00
_cell.angle_beta   90.00
_cell.angle_gamma   90.00
#
_symmetry.space_group_name_H-M   'P 1'
#
loop_
_entity.id
_entity.type
_entity.pdbx_description
1 polymer ?
#
loop_
_entity_poly.entity_id
_entity_poly.type
_entity_poly.pdbx_seq_one_letter_code
_entity_poly.pdbx_strand_id
1 'polypeptide(L)'
;MVSTRAAHLCACGIASLLKRVVSLKVAIKNERDESPEMTVGVDGSVFRFHPNFEDLLNTKIHELLDGQLNDWKIVLALSEDGSGTAAAIATRMSRIVKEKQELEAVVQTGASTSNVETSQKATTTTARNGH
;
A
#
# COMPACT_ATOMS: atom_id res chain seq x y z
N MET A 1 -14.63 10.10 -32.62
CA MET A 1 -13.26 10.66 -32.49
C MET A 1 -12.91 11.20 -31.11
N VAL A 2 -13.85 11.40 -30.18
CA VAL A 2 -13.54 11.93 -28.82
C VAL A 2 -13.13 10.80 -27.86
N SER A 3 -13.90 9.71 -27.78
CA SER A 3 -13.64 8.60 -26.86
C SER A 3 -12.29 7.90 -27.12
N THR A 4 -11.91 7.73 -28.39
CA THR A 4 -10.60 7.15 -28.77
C THR A 4 -9.43 8.00 -28.27
N ARG A 5 -9.50 9.32 -28.43
CA ARG A 5 -8.46 10.23 -27.93
C ARG A 5 -8.37 10.21 -26.41
N ALA A 6 -9.52 10.18 -25.73
CA ALA A 6 -9.58 10.07 -24.28
C ALA A 6 -8.95 8.75 -23.80
N ALA A 7 -9.31 7.62 -24.41
CA ALA A 7 -8.73 6.31 -24.09
C ALA A 7 -7.21 6.30 -24.29
N HIS A 8 -6.70 6.87 -25.38
CA HIS A 8 -5.25 6.92 -25.61
C HIS A 8 -4.50 7.78 -24.58
N LEU A 9 -5.04 8.94 -24.22
CA LEU A 9 -4.41 9.79 -23.19
C LEU A 9 -4.42 9.12 -21.82
N CYS A 10 -5.53 8.46 -21.45
CA CYS A 10 -5.61 7.66 -20.23
C CYS A 10 -4.62 6.50 -20.25
N ALA A 11 -4.49 5.79 -21.39
CA ALA A 11 -3.54 4.70 -21.57
C ALA A 11 -2.09 5.17 -21.32
N CYS A 12 -1.69 6.33 -21.84
CA CYS A 12 -0.37 6.90 -21.60
C CYS A 12 -0.09 7.13 -20.11
N GLY A 13 -1.06 7.66 -19.37
CA GLY A 13 -0.94 7.87 -17.93
C GLY A 13 -0.78 6.56 -17.16
N ILE A 14 -1.63 5.57 -17.46
CA ILE A 14 -1.58 4.24 -16.83
C ILE A 14 -0.26 3.54 -17.16
N ALA A 15 0.15 3.50 -18.43
CA ALA A 15 1.40 2.89 -18.86
C ALA A 15 2.62 3.51 -18.16
N SER A 16 2.64 4.84 -18.01
CA SER A 16 3.74 5.54 -17.30
C SER A 16 3.81 5.14 -15.83
N LEU A 17 2.66 5.03 -15.16
CA LEU A 17 2.59 4.59 -13.77
C LEU A 17 3.02 3.14 -13.61
N LEU A 18 2.57 2.25 -14.49
CA LEU A 18 2.95 0.84 -14.48
C LEU A 18 4.47 0.67 -14.63
N LYS A 19 5.10 1.39 -15.57
CA LYS A 19 6.57 1.42 -15.72
C LYS A 19 7.26 1.85 -14.43
N ARG A 20 6.76 2.89 -13.75
CA ARG A 20 7.29 3.36 -12.47
C ARG A 20 7.13 2.32 -11.38
N VAL A 21 5.94 1.72 -11.22
CA VAL A 21 5.67 0.71 -10.20
C VAL A 21 6.57 -0.51 -10.40
N VAL A 22 6.74 -0.97 -11.63
CA VAL A 22 7.62 -2.10 -11.93
C VAL A 22 9.07 -1.75 -11.63
N SER A 23 9.56 -0.56 -11.99
CA SER A 23 10.92 -0.14 -11.65
C SER A 23 11.19 -0.16 -10.14
N LEU A 24 10.17 0.12 -9.31
CA LEU A 24 10.27 0.07 -7.85
C LEU A 24 10.11 -1.36 -7.31
N LYS A 25 9.19 -2.16 -7.87
CA LYS A 25 8.96 -3.56 -7.47
C LYS A 25 10.08 -4.50 -7.88
N VAL A 26 10.81 -4.20 -8.96
CA VAL A 26 12.01 -4.97 -9.36
C VAL A 26 13.08 -4.96 -8.26
N ALA A 27 13.15 -3.91 -7.43
CA ALA A 27 14.03 -3.89 -6.26
C ALA A 27 13.56 -4.82 -5.12
N ILE A 28 12.31 -5.28 -5.15
CA ILE A 28 11.65 -6.11 -4.12
C ILE A 28 11.25 -7.48 -4.71
N LYS A 29 11.88 -7.90 -5.81
CA LYS A 29 11.55 -9.18 -6.45
C LYS A 29 11.98 -10.31 -5.53
N ASN A 30 11.02 -10.90 -4.81
CA ASN A 30 11.18 -12.25 -4.30
C ASN A 30 11.15 -13.19 -5.51
N GLU A 31 12.12 -14.09 -5.62
CA GLU A 31 12.34 -15.01 -6.76
C GLU A 31 11.18 -16.00 -7.04
N ARG A 32 10.02 -15.85 -6.38
CA ARG A 32 8.94 -16.83 -6.33
C ARG A 32 7.70 -16.50 -7.17
N ASP A 33 7.67 -15.37 -7.86
CA ASP A 33 6.50 -14.99 -8.66
C ASP A 33 6.77 -15.27 -10.15
N GLU A 34 6.35 -16.46 -10.59
CA GLU A 34 6.53 -16.94 -11.96
C GLU A 34 5.64 -16.17 -12.97
N SER A 35 4.63 -15.44 -12.50
CA SER A 35 3.72 -14.66 -13.35
C SER A 35 3.21 -13.38 -12.64
N PRO A 36 3.98 -12.28 -12.65
CA PRO A 36 3.62 -11.09 -11.90
C PRO A 36 2.37 -10.42 -12.49
N GLU A 37 1.33 -10.26 -11.66
CA GLU A 37 0.04 -9.65 -12.03
C GLU A 37 -0.09 -8.24 -11.41
N MET A 38 -0.59 -7.29 -12.20
CA MET A 38 -0.96 -5.94 -11.77
C MET A 38 -2.41 -5.64 -12.14
N THR A 39 -3.21 -5.36 -11.12
CA THR A 39 -4.61 -4.94 -11.29
C THR A 39 -4.71 -3.42 -11.16
N VAL A 40 -5.35 -2.78 -12.14
CA VAL A 40 -5.68 -1.35 -12.14
C VAL A 40 -7.18 -1.21 -11.91
N GLY A 41 -7.56 -0.63 -10.77
CA GLY A 41 -8.95 -0.30 -10.49
C GLY A 41 -9.41 0.88 -11.33
N VAL A 42 -10.50 0.71 -12.07
CA VAL A 42 -11.10 1.74 -12.92
C VAL A 42 -12.54 1.99 -12.50
N ASP A 43 -12.92 3.25 -12.38
CA ASP A 43 -14.28 3.70 -12.09
C ASP A 43 -14.64 4.87 -13.02
N GLY A 44 -15.92 4.99 -13.37
CA GLY A 44 -16.44 6.05 -14.22
C GLY A 44 -17.40 5.55 -15.31
N SER A 45 -18.37 6.40 -15.64
CA SER A 45 -19.43 6.12 -16.60
C SER A 45 -18.91 5.88 -18.03
N VAL A 46 -17.81 6.52 -18.43
CA VAL A 46 -17.22 6.31 -19.76
C VAL A 46 -16.64 4.91 -19.88
N PHE A 47 -15.94 4.43 -18.85
CA PHE A 47 -15.40 3.07 -18.85
C PHE A 47 -16.52 2.02 -18.73
N ARG A 48 -17.59 2.32 -17.97
CA ARG A 48 -18.72 1.40 -17.73
C ARG A 48 -19.72 1.28 -18.87
N PHE A 49 -20.05 2.39 -19.55
CA PHE A 49 -21.19 2.44 -20.49
C PHE A 49 -20.80 2.66 -21.95
N HIS A 50 -19.53 2.98 -22.25
CA HIS A 50 -19.11 3.19 -23.63
C HIS A 50 -18.64 1.87 -24.26
N PRO A 51 -19.28 1.39 -25.34
CA PRO A 51 -19.15 0.01 -25.82
C PRO A 51 -17.71 -0.40 -26.21
N ASN A 52 -16.90 0.56 -26.66
CA ASN A 52 -15.55 0.27 -27.17
C ASN A 52 -14.44 0.92 -26.32
N PHE A 53 -14.76 1.56 -25.20
CA PHE A 53 -13.76 2.36 -24.48
C PHE A 53 -12.75 1.48 -23.74
N GLU A 54 -13.23 0.41 -23.10
CA GLU A 54 -12.40 -0.59 -22.44
C GLU A 54 -11.40 -1.22 -23.41
N ASP A 55 -11.88 -1.71 -24.56
CA ASP A 55 -11.03 -2.33 -25.59
C ASP A 55 -9.96 -1.36 -26.13
N LEU A 56 -10.35 -0.12 -26.43
CA LEU A 56 -9.43 0.91 -26.93
C LEU A 56 -8.36 1.25 -25.88
N LEU A 57 -8.76 1.33 -24.61
CA LEU A 57 -7.86 1.61 -23.50
C LEU A 57 -6.87 0.45 -23.32
N ASN A 58 -7.38 -0.78 -23.25
CA ASN A 58 -6.57 -1.98 -23.02
C ASN A 58 -5.57 -2.20 -24.17
N THR A 59 -6.05 -2.14 -25.42
CA THR A 59 -5.21 -2.27 -26.63
C THR A 59 -4.08 -1.24 -26.61
N LYS A 60 -4.39 0.03 -26.28
CA LYS A 60 -3.37 1.07 -26.29
C LYS A 60 -2.39 0.94 -25.12
N ILE A 61 -2.83 0.45 -23.95
CA ILE A 61 -1.94 0.16 -22.83
C ILE A 61 -0.92 -0.91 -23.24
N HIS A 62 -1.38 -2.02 -23.85
CA HIS A 62 -0.48 -3.07 -24.32
C HIS A 62 0.53 -2.53 -25.35
N GLU A 63 0.08 -1.79 -26.37
CA GLU A 63 0.95 -1.17 -27.37
C GLU A 63 2.03 -0.24 -26.77
N LEU A 64 1.71 0.49 -25.69
CA LEU A 64 2.66 1.39 -25.02
C LEU A 64 3.65 0.67 -24.08
N LEU A 65 3.34 -0.57 -23.73
CA LEU A 65 4.11 -1.41 -22.80
C LEU A 65 4.89 -2.53 -23.51
N ASP A 66 4.61 -2.75 -24.79
CA ASP A 66 5.30 -3.70 -25.64
C ASP A 66 6.83 -3.56 -25.49
N GLY A 67 7.47 -4.68 -25.14
CA GLY A 67 8.92 -4.80 -24.99
C GLY A 67 9.47 -4.46 -23.60
N GLN A 68 8.67 -3.94 -22.67
CA GLN A 68 9.11 -3.65 -21.30
C GLN A 68 8.44 -4.51 -20.23
N LEU A 69 7.16 -4.85 -20.41
CA LEU A 69 6.35 -5.54 -19.40
C LEU A 69 5.65 -6.79 -19.97
N ASN A 70 6.24 -7.44 -20.97
CA ASN A 70 5.61 -8.58 -21.65
C ASN A 70 5.35 -9.78 -20.72
N ASP A 71 6.13 -9.92 -19.65
CA ASP A 71 5.96 -10.99 -18.65
C ASP A 71 4.90 -10.64 -17.58
N TRP A 72 4.37 -9.42 -17.59
CA TRP A 72 3.41 -8.95 -16.59
C TRP A 72 1.99 -9.01 -17.13
N LYS A 73 1.11 -9.63 -16.35
CA LYS A 73 -0.33 -9.64 -16.63
C LYS A 73 -0.96 -8.36 -16.08
N ILE A 74 -1.54 -7.54 -16.95
CA ILE A 74 -2.21 -6.29 -16.55
C ILE A 74 -3.71 -6.51 -16.68
N VAL A 75 -4.45 -6.25 -15.59
CA VAL A 75 -5.90 -6.43 -15.52
C VAL A 75 -6.55 -5.11 -15.18
N LEU A 76 -7.46 -4.64 -16.03
CA LEU A 76 -8.34 -3.52 -15.70
C LEU A 76 -9.55 -4.07 -14.95
N ALA A 77 -9.78 -3.61 -13.72
CA ALA A 77 -10.88 -4.07 -12.88
C ALA A 77 -11.89 -2.94 -12.67
N LEU A 78 -13.12 -3.14 -13.13
CA LEU A 78 -14.22 -2.20 -12.86
C LEU A 78 -14.54 -2.20 -11.36
N SER A 79 -14.46 -1.03 -10.74
CA SER A 79 -14.86 -0.84 -9.34
C SER A 79 -16.29 -0.31 -9.29
N GLU A 80 -17.19 -1.07 -8.65
CA GLU A 80 -18.62 -0.72 -8.59
C GLU A 80 -18.90 0.42 -7.60
N ASP A 81 -18.23 0.41 -6.44
CA ASP A 81 -18.25 1.46 -5.41
C ASP A 81 -16.90 1.51 -4.66
N GLY A 82 -15.82 1.70 -5.42
CA GLY A 82 -14.45 1.64 -4.89
C GLY A 82 -14.15 2.71 -3.84
N SER A 83 -14.70 3.92 -4.03
CA SER A 83 -14.39 5.09 -3.19
C SER A 83 -14.86 4.93 -1.74
N GLY A 84 -16.10 4.46 -1.52
CA GLY A 84 -16.66 4.27 -0.18
C GLY A 84 -15.96 3.16 0.60
N THR A 85 -15.71 2.02 -0.06
CA THR A 85 -15.03 0.88 0.54
C THR A 85 -13.59 1.21 0.93
N ALA A 86 -12.83 1.85 0.01
CA ALA A 86 -11.46 2.26 0.29
C ALA A 86 -11.37 3.25 1.45
N ALA A 87 -12.28 4.23 1.52
CA ALA A 87 -12.33 5.20 2.62
C ALA A 87 -12.62 4.54 3.98
N ALA A 88 -13.54 3.57 4.01
CA ALA A 88 -13.87 2.82 5.22
C ALA A 88 -12.67 2.01 5.71
N ILE A 89 -11.98 1.29 4.80
CA ILE A 89 -10.77 0.52 5.11
C ILE A 89 -9.67 1.46 5.61
N ALA A 90 -9.40 2.57 4.93
CA ALA A 90 -8.38 3.54 5.33
C ALA A 90 -8.66 4.11 6.73
N THR A 91 -9.92 4.42 7.04
CA THR A 91 -10.34 4.88 8.36
C THR A 91 -10.10 3.81 9.43
N ARG A 92 -10.47 2.55 9.14
CA ARG A 92 -10.24 1.44 10.08
C ARG A 92 -8.76 1.18 10.31
N MET A 93 -7.95 1.19 9.25
CA MET A 93 -6.50 1.01 9.36
C MET A 93 -5.83 2.14 10.13
N SER A 94 -6.26 3.38 9.90
CA SER A 94 -5.78 4.54 10.66
C SER A 94 -6.06 4.41 12.16
N ARG A 95 -7.25 3.89 12.52
CA ARG A 95 -7.58 3.59 13.92
C ARG A 95 -6.69 2.50 14.50
N ILE A 96 -6.49 1.39 13.79
CA ILE A 96 -5.63 0.29 14.24
C ILE A 96 -4.19 0.77 14.46
N VAL A 97 -3.65 1.59 13.54
CA VAL A 97 -2.30 2.16 13.68
C VAL A 97 -2.22 3.08 14.89
N LYS A 98 -3.24 3.90 15.14
CA LYS A 98 -3.31 4.78 16.31
C LYS A 98 -3.35 3.98 17.62
N GLU A 99 -4.22 2.98 17.70
CA GLU A 99 -4.32 2.09 18.87
C GLU A 99 -3.00 1.34 19.13
N LYS A 100 -2.32 0.88 18.07
CA LYS A 100 -0.98 0.27 18.18
C LYS A 100 0.06 1.26 18.69
N GLN A 101 0.08 2.49 18.18
CA GLN A 101 1.00 3.53 18.64
C GLN A 101 0.75 3.92 20.10
N GLU A 102 -0.51 3.98 20.53
CA GLU A 102 -0.88 4.24 21.92
C GLU A 102 -0.42 3.09 22.84
N LEU A 103 -0.59 1.83 22.42
CA LEU A 103 -0.10 0.66 23.15
C LEU A 103 1.44 0.61 23.21
N GLU A 104 2.12 0.92 22.10
CA GLU A 104 3.59 1.00 22.05
C GLU A 104 4.12 2.11 22.97
N ALA A 105 3.43 3.26 23.05
CA ALA A 105 3.77 4.33 23.98
C ALA A 105 3.58 3.93 25.45
N VAL A 106 2.53 3.16 25.77
CA VAL A 106 2.29 2.61 27.12
C VAL A 106 3.32 1.54 27.49
N VAL A 107 3.71 0.68 26.55
CA VAL A 107 4.78 -0.32 26.77
C VAL A 107 6.11 0.39 27.05
N GLN A 108 6.42 1.49 26.34
CA GLN A 108 7.64 2.25 26.57
C GLN A 108 7.64 2.99 27.92
N THR A 109 6.48 3.45 28.40
CA THR A 109 6.34 4.06 29.74
C THR A 109 6.35 3.01 30.86
N GLY A 110 5.77 1.82 30.64
CA GLY A 110 5.82 0.70 31.59
C GLY A 110 7.21 0.06 31.72
N ALA A 111 8.03 0.07 30.65
CA ALA A 111 9.43 -0.34 30.74
C ALA A 111 10.25 0.60 31.66
N SER A 112 9.85 1.86 31.82
CA SER A 112 10.53 2.84 32.66
C SER A 112 10.19 2.74 34.15
N THR A 113 9.02 2.19 34.52
CA THR A 113 8.60 2.06 35.94
C THR A 113 9.22 0.84 36.63
N SER A 114 9.54 -0.23 35.89
CA SER A 114 10.21 -1.42 36.43
C SER A 114 11.65 -1.20 36.91
N ASN A 115 12.29 -0.08 36.52
CA ASN A 115 13.65 0.24 36.92
C ASN A 115 13.75 1.12 38.18
N VAL A 116 12.64 1.65 38.69
CA VAL A 116 12.64 2.53 39.88
C VAL A 116 12.50 1.72 41.18
N GLU A 117 11.77 0.60 41.16
CA GLU A 117 11.57 -0.23 42.38
C GLU A 117 12.83 -1.01 42.80
N THR A 118 13.76 -1.29 41.88
CA THR A 118 14.99 -2.02 42.19
C THR A 118 16.06 -1.15 42.86
N SER A 119 15.93 0.18 42.81
CA SER A 119 16.97 1.09 43.33
C SER A 119 16.74 1.62 44.75
N GLN A 120 15.56 1.39 45.37
CA GLN A 120 15.30 1.80 46.77
C GLN A 120 15.58 0.71 47.82
N LYS A 121 15.80 -0.55 47.42
CA LYS A 121 16.11 -1.64 48.38
C LYS A 121 17.60 -1.76 48.75
N ALA A 122 18.49 -0.98 48.13
CA ALA A 122 19.94 -1.12 48.29
C ALA A 122 20.58 -0.20 49.35
N THR A 123 19.86 0.77 49.92
CA THR A 123 20.46 1.82 50.77
C THR A 123 20.22 1.67 52.28
N THR A 124 19.62 0.57 52.77
CA THR A 124 19.32 0.39 54.20
C THR A 124 19.97 -0.86 54.81
N THR A 125 21.26 -1.11 54.58
CA THR A 125 22.02 -2.08 55.39
C THR A 125 23.51 -1.78 55.30
N THR A 126 24.04 -0.85 56.10
CA THR A 126 25.44 -0.84 56.62
C THR A 126 25.59 0.37 57.53
N ALA A 127 25.46 0.18 58.85
CA ALA A 127 26.15 0.92 59.92
C ALA A 127 25.48 0.65 61.28
N ARG A 128 25.56 -0.59 61.78
CA ARG A 128 25.38 -0.87 63.21
C ARG A 128 26.15 -2.13 63.56
N ASN A 129 27.43 -1.97 63.88
CA ASN A 129 28.14 -2.69 64.95
C ASN A 129 29.64 -2.37 64.90
N GLY A 130 30.11 -1.67 65.92
CA GLY A 130 31.50 -1.59 66.31
C GLY A 130 31.51 -1.31 67.80
N HIS A 131 31.76 -2.36 68.58
CA HIS A 131 32.19 -2.28 69.98
C HIS A 131 33.61 -1.72 70.05
#